data_AF-A0A1E4G967-F1
#
_entry.id   AF-A0A1E4G967-F1
#
_cell.length_a   1.000
_cell.length_b   1.000
_cell.length_c   1.000
_cell.angle_alpha   90.00
_cell.angle_beta   90.00
_cell.angle_gamma   90.00
#
_symmetry.space_group_name_H-M   'P 1'
#
loop_
_entity.id
_entity.type
_entity.pdbx_description
1 polymer ?
#
loop_
_entity_poly.entity_id
_entity_poly.type
_entity_poly.pdbx_seq_one_letter_code
_entity_poly.pdbx_strand_id
1 'polypeptide(L)'
;MLGGAAAPAQAGTMSVYTDLDLDACIVLDADDFGASWACPGYRGYPVMVQEGDLRFSLRYGFNVDKNAAGFQTLPPFNTLGGTLEWRLSNALGRWFPIATIVRYHTADPETGVNKGQVLVVTQIKDGNSCHIAYIDARANENANELARQAADEAGNFDCLTDEVEVIGTFEAY
;
A
#
# COMPACT_ATOMS: atom_id res chain seq x y z
N MET A 1 25.67 21.33 39.18
CA MET A 1 25.59 20.66 37.87
C MET A 1 24.27 19.92 37.81
N LEU A 2 23.22 20.51 37.23
CA LEU A 2 21.93 19.84 37.03
C LEU A 2 22.04 19.03 35.74
N GLY A 3 22.14 17.71 35.87
CA GLY A 3 22.11 16.79 34.73
C GLY A 3 20.71 16.72 34.15
N GLY A 4 20.53 17.20 32.92
CA GLY A 4 19.29 17.04 32.18
C GLY A 4 19.10 15.58 31.78
N ALA A 5 18.01 14.96 32.25
CA ALA A 5 17.59 13.66 31.76
C ALA A 5 17.12 13.82 30.30
N ALA A 6 17.78 13.15 29.37
CA ALA A 6 17.25 13.00 28.01
C ALA A 6 15.99 12.13 28.10
N ALA A 7 14.84 12.69 27.77
CA ALA A 7 13.62 11.91 27.59
C ALA A 7 13.86 10.91 26.43
N PRO A 8 13.41 9.65 26.55
CA PRO A 8 13.49 8.71 25.44
C PRO A 8 12.78 9.32 24.23
N ALA A 9 13.45 9.34 23.08
CA ALA A 9 12.82 9.74 21.83
C ALA A 9 11.68 8.76 21.55
N GLN A 10 10.44 9.23 21.68
CA GLN A 10 9.27 8.40 21.41
C GLN A 10 9.25 8.07 19.92
N ALA A 11 9.11 6.78 19.61
CA ALA A 11 8.89 6.36 18.23
C ALA A 11 7.60 7.02 17.73
N GLY A 12 7.67 7.66 16.58
CA GLY A 12 6.57 8.35 15.95
C GLY A 12 6.35 7.82 14.54
N THR A 13 5.12 8.00 14.07
CA THR A 13 4.71 7.67 12.71
C THR A 13 4.23 8.93 11.99
N MET A 14 4.45 8.98 10.68
CA MET A 14 3.99 10.10 9.86
C MET A 14 3.66 9.65 8.44
N SER A 15 2.81 10.42 7.76
CA SER A 15 2.48 10.18 6.36
C SER A 15 3.24 11.16 5.46
N VAL A 16 3.76 10.64 4.34
CA VAL A 16 4.28 11.44 3.22
C VAL A 16 3.65 10.92 1.92
N TYR A 17 3.59 11.75 0.90
CA TYR A 17 2.83 11.46 -0.31
C TYR A 17 3.73 11.58 -1.53
N THR A 18 3.56 10.66 -2.48
CA THR A 18 4.11 10.76 -3.82
C THR A 18 3.01 10.53 -4.83
N ASP A 19 3.19 11.08 -6.02
CA ASP A 19 2.32 10.75 -7.15
C ASP A 19 2.61 9.31 -7.61
N LEU A 20 1.56 8.65 -8.09
CA LEU A 20 1.64 7.35 -8.75
C LEU A 20 1.23 7.55 -10.21
N ASP A 21 2.14 8.13 -10.97
CA ASP A 21 1.98 8.46 -12.37
C ASP A 21 2.74 7.43 -13.24
N LEU A 22 2.00 6.58 -13.95
CA LEU A 22 2.59 5.53 -14.78
C LEU A 22 3.37 6.09 -15.98
N ASP A 23 3.06 7.30 -16.44
CA ASP A 23 3.79 7.98 -17.52
C ASP A 23 5.21 8.38 -17.08
N ALA A 24 5.43 8.52 -15.76
CA ALA A 24 6.74 8.80 -15.18
C ALA A 24 7.53 7.52 -14.84
N CYS A 25 6.96 6.33 -15.05
CA CYS A 25 7.58 5.06 -14.71
C CYS A 25 8.33 4.44 -15.90
N ILE A 26 9.33 3.60 -15.60
CA ILE A 26 10.02 2.79 -16.60
C ILE A 26 9.17 1.55 -16.87
N VAL A 27 8.77 1.34 -18.12
CA VAL A 27 8.13 0.08 -18.54
C VAL A 27 9.15 -1.06 -18.45
N LEU A 28 8.83 -2.10 -17.70
CA LEU A 28 9.66 -3.30 -17.55
C LEU A 28 9.27 -4.38 -18.54
N ASP A 29 7.97 -4.59 -18.70
CA ASP A 29 7.38 -5.55 -19.62
C ASP A 29 5.97 -5.11 -20.02
N ALA A 30 5.54 -5.46 -21.23
CA ALA A 30 4.19 -5.16 -21.73
C ALA A 30 3.84 -6.07 -22.91
N ASP A 31 2.68 -6.74 -22.83
CA ASP A 31 2.13 -7.57 -23.88
C ASP A 31 0.59 -7.45 -23.96
N ASP A 32 -0.06 -8.36 -24.69
CA ASP A 32 -1.52 -8.38 -24.86
C ASP A 32 -2.29 -8.76 -23.59
N PHE A 33 -1.61 -9.25 -22.54
CA PHE A 33 -2.19 -9.79 -21.31
C PHE A 33 -1.88 -8.97 -20.06
N GLY A 34 -0.94 -8.02 -20.14
CA GLY A 34 -0.65 -7.11 -19.04
C GLY A 34 0.60 -6.27 -19.26
N ALA A 35 0.97 -5.54 -18.22
CA ALA A 35 2.18 -4.72 -18.22
C ALA A 35 2.74 -4.55 -16.81
N SER A 36 4.02 -4.21 -16.73
CA SER A 36 4.69 -3.89 -15.47
C SER A 36 5.61 -2.69 -15.60
N TRP A 37 5.71 -1.93 -14.52
CA TRP A 37 6.45 -0.68 -14.45
C TRP A 37 7.31 -0.63 -13.18
N ALA A 38 8.50 -0.04 -13.31
CA ALA A 38 9.30 0.43 -12.18
C ALA A 38 9.05 1.94 -11.98
N CYS A 39 8.40 2.27 -10.87
CA CYS A 39 8.01 3.62 -10.50
C CYS A 39 8.90 4.16 -9.36
N PRO A 40 9.28 5.45 -9.39
CA PRO A 40 10.01 6.07 -8.30
C PRO A 40 9.07 6.36 -7.11
N GLY A 41 9.35 5.77 -5.95
CA GLY A 41 8.65 6.06 -4.71
C GLY A 41 9.33 7.12 -3.84
N TYR A 42 8.92 7.18 -2.57
CA TYR A 42 9.47 8.12 -1.59
C TYR A 42 11.00 8.03 -1.52
N ARG A 43 11.70 9.13 -1.80
CA ARG A 43 13.18 9.20 -1.86
C ARG A 43 13.82 8.12 -2.75
N GLY A 44 13.14 7.75 -3.84
CA GLY A 44 13.60 6.72 -4.76
C GLY A 44 13.38 5.29 -4.26
N TYR A 45 12.55 5.08 -3.24
CA TYR A 45 12.16 3.74 -2.82
C TYR A 45 11.47 3.01 -3.99
N PRO A 46 11.94 1.83 -4.43
CA PRO A 46 11.39 1.18 -5.61
C PRO A 46 9.93 0.75 -5.40
N VAL A 47 9.10 1.05 -6.39
CA VAL A 47 7.73 0.55 -6.50
C VAL A 47 7.62 -0.18 -7.83
N MET A 48 7.24 -1.45 -7.81
CA MET A 48 6.88 -2.19 -9.00
C MET A 48 5.36 -2.19 -9.09
N VAL A 49 4.82 -1.62 -10.17
CA VAL A 49 3.40 -1.69 -10.49
C VAL A 49 3.23 -2.78 -11.54
N GLN A 50 2.20 -3.60 -11.38
CA GLN A 50 1.86 -4.65 -12.32
C GLN A 50 0.37 -4.55 -12.64
N GLU A 51 0.01 -4.77 -13.89
CA GLU A 51 -1.35 -4.98 -14.35
C GLU A 51 -1.42 -6.33 -15.05
N GLY A 52 -2.46 -7.10 -14.72
CA GLY A 52 -2.80 -8.34 -15.40
C GLY A 52 -4.24 -8.74 -15.08
N ASP A 53 -4.95 -9.24 -16.09
CA ASP A 53 -6.39 -9.53 -16.02
C ASP A 53 -7.20 -8.32 -15.50
N LEU A 54 -6.90 -7.12 -16.00
CA LEU A 54 -7.57 -5.84 -15.69
C LEU A 54 -7.52 -5.47 -14.21
N ARG A 55 -6.44 -5.85 -13.54
CA ARG A 55 -6.23 -5.66 -12.11
C ARG A 55 -4.82 -5.21 -11.83
N PHE A 56 -4.68 -4.26 -10.93
CA PHE A 56 -3.38 -3.76 -10.52
C PHE A 56 -2.89 -4.44 -9.25
N SER A 57 -1.57 -4.58 -9.16
CA SER A 57 -0.85 -4.99 -7.97
C SER A 57 0.38 -4.11 -7.78
N LEU A 58 0.80 -3.90 -6.53
CA LEU A 58 2.00 -3.16 -6.18
C LEU A 58 2.93 -4.02 -5.34
N ARG A 59 4.22 -3.99 -5.68
CA ARG A 59 5.31 -4.59 -4.90
C ARG A 59 6.34 -3.51 -4.56
N TYR A 60 7.00 -3.68 -3.43
CA TYR A 60 7.86 -2.65 -2.85
C TYR A 60 9.25 -3.17 -2.56
N GLY A 61 10.25 -2.31 -2.79
CA GLY A 61 11.64 -2.55 -2.39
C GLY A 61 12.49 -3.22 -3.48
N PHE A 62 13.72 -3.58 -3.11
CA PHE A 62 14.75 -4.04 -4.05
C PHE A 62 14.74 -5.55 -4.30
N ASN A 63 14.09 -6.32 -3.43
CA ASN A 63 14.06 -7.78 -3.47
C ASN A 63 12.63 -8.30 -3.69
N VAL A 64 11.87 -7.67 -4.59
CA VAL A 64 10.46 -8.03 -4.81
C VAL A 64 10.29 -9.53 -5.05
N ASP A 65 11.18 -10.18 -5.82
CA ASP A 65 11.11 -11.62 -6.13
C ASP A 65 11.31 -12.56 -4.92
N LYS A 66 11.83 -12.06 -3.81
CA LYS A 66 11.95 -12.83 -2.56
C LYS A 66 10.69 -12.80 -1.71
N ASN A 67 9.71 -11.98 -2.08
CA ASN A 67 8.46 -11.86 -1.37
C ASN A 67 7.46 -12.93 -1.82
N ALA A 68 7.06 -13.79 -0.88
CA ALA A 68 6.18 -14.92 -1.14
C ALA A 68 4.71 -14.56 -1.34
N ALA A 69 4.28 -13.33 -1.02
CA ALA A 69 2.89 -12.89 -1.16
C ALA A 69 2.43 -12.82 -2.63
N GLY A 70 3.37 -12.80 -3.59
CA GLY A 70 3.05 -12.84 -5.01
C GLY A 70 2.28 -11.62 -5.50
N PHE A 71 1.36 -11.84 -6.45
CA PHE A 71 0.47 -10.83 -7.00
C PHE A 71 -0.78 -10.70 -6.13
N GLN A 72 -0.95 -9.54 -5.48
CA GLN A 72 -2.11 -9.24 -4.64
C GLN A 72 -2.93 -8.09 -5.24
N THR A 73 -4.23 -8.29 -5.36
CA THR A 73 -5.19 -7.33 -5.91
C THR A 73 -6.55 -7.51 -5.22
N LEU A 74 -7.45 -6.56 -5.45
CA LEU A 74 -8.87 -6.72 -5.14
C LEU A 74 -9.56 -7.63 -6.17
N PRO A 75 -10.62 -8.38 -5.77
CA PRO A 75 -11.32 -9.30 -6.67
C PRO A 75 -11.95 -8.66 -7.93
N PRO A 76 -12.59 -7.48 -7.87
CA PRO A 76 -13.09 -6.83 -9.09
C PRO A 76 -11.96 -6.26 -9.95
N PHE A 77 -12.27 -6.02 -11.24
CA PHE A 77 -11.43 -5.17 -12.08
C PHE A 77 -11.22 -3.82 -11.41
N ASN A 78 -10.00 -3.30 -11.51
CA ASN A 78 -9.63 -2.12 -10.77
C ASN A 78 -8.60 -1.26 -11.49
N THR A 79 -8.52 -0.02 -11.03
CA THR A 79 -7.47 0.93 -11.39
C THR A 79 -6.93 1.58 -10.13
N LEU A 80 -5.70 2.08 -10.21
CA LEU A 80 -5.04 2.77 -9.10
C LEU A 80 -5.42 4.25 -9.09
N GLY A 81 -5.62 4.81 -7.91
CA GLY A 81 -5.60 6.24 -7.71
C GLY A 81 -4.19 6.79 -7.86
N GLY A 82 -4.07 8.04 -8.33
CA GLY A 82 -2.78 8.67 -8.63
C GLY A 82 -1.94 9.11 -7.42
N THR A 83 -2.29 8.67 -6.20
CA THR A 83 -1.57 9.06 -4.98
C THR A 83 -1.19 7.82 -4.17
N LEU A 84 0.09 7.76 -3.82
CA LEU A 84 0.66 6.76 -2.93
C LEU A 84 1.00 7.44 -1.60
N GLU A 85 0.26 7.11 -0.55
CA GLU A 85 0.57 7.54 0.81
C GLU A 85 1.57 6.55 1.42
N TRP A 86 2.72 7.05 1.85
CA TRP A 86 3.74 6.27 2.56
C TRP A 86 3.58 6.52 4.05
N ARG A 87 3.44 5.44 4.82
CA ARG A 87 3.52 5.49 6.27
C ARG A 87 4.95 5.25 6.72
N LEU A 88 5.53 6.23 7.39
CA LEU A 88 6.91 6.20 7.88
C LEU A 88 6.94 5.99 9.39
N SER A 89 7.95 5.28 9.88
CA SER A 89 8.29 5.17 11.30
C SER A 89 9.75 5.53 11.54
N ASN A 90 10.04 6.16 12.68
CA ASN A 90 11.40 6.42 13.15
C ASN A 90 11.87 5.44 14.23
N ALA A 91 11.15 4.34 14.48
CA ALA A 91 11.48 3.36 15.53
C ALA A 91 12.89 2.77 15.41
N LEU A 92 13.44 2.74 14.19
CA LEU A 92 14.82 2.29 13.90
C LEU A 92 15.86 3.45 13.97
N GLY A 93 15.53 4.57 14.59
CA GLY A 93 16.38 5.77 14.72
C GLY A 93 16.48 6.65 13.47
N ARG A 94 15.76 6.28 12.39
CA ARG A 94 15.68 7.02 11.12
C ARG A 94 14.30 6.77 10.50
N TRP A 95 13.77 7.73 9.75
CA TRP A 95 12.46 7.62 9.10
C TRP A 95 12.49 6.65 7.92
N PHE A 96 11.82 5.52 8.06
CA PHE A 96 11.69 4.48 7.01
C PHE A 96 10.22 4.20 6.70
N PRO A 97 9.88 3.94 5.43
CA PRO A 97 8.59 3.37 5.08
C PRO A 97 8.37 2.05 5.80
N ILE A 98 7.21 1.92 6.45
CA ILE A 98 6.73 0.68 7.07
C ILE A 98 5.48 0.15 6.39
N ALA A 99 4.74 1.01 5.69
CA ALA A 99 3.56 0.63 4.93
C ALA A 99 3.24 1.68 3.86
N THR A 100 2.34 1.33 2.96
CA THR A 100 1.72 2.23 1.98
C THR A 100 0.22 2.12 2.04
N ILE A 101 -0.46 3.20 1.68
CA ILE A 101 -1.91 3.25 1.50
C ILE A 101 -2.15 3.74 0.08
N VAL A 102 -2.82 2.92 -0.72
CA VAL A 102 -3.16 3.24 -2.12
C VAL A 102 -4.66 3.06 -2.31
N ARG A 103 -5.28 4.04 -2.98
CA ARG A 103 -6.69 3.95 -3.35
C ARG A 103 -6.82 3.11 -4.61
N TYR A 104 -7.69 2.11 -4.56
CA TYR A 104 -8.13 1.33 -5.71
C TYR A 104 -9.55 1.72 -6.05
N HIS A 105 -9.83 1.94 -7.34
CA HIS A 105 -11.17 2.11 -7.86
C HIS A 105 -11.63 0.77 -8.42
N THR A 106 -12.70 0.20 -7.87
CA THR A 106 -13.23 -1.10 -8.31
C THR A 106 -14.43 -0.92 -9.23
N ALA A 107 -14.47 -1.68 -10.31
CA ALA A 107 -15.61 -1.76 -11.19
C ALA A 107 -16.71 -2.66 -10.59
N ASP A 108 -17.96 -2.31 -10.83
CA ASP A 108 -19.10 -3.19 -10.60
C ASP A 108 -19.00 -4.42 -11.52
N PRO A 109 -19.15 -5.64 -10.98
CA PRO A 109 -18.89 -6.87 -11.73
C PRO A 109 -19.91 -7.14 -12.85
N GLU A 110 -21.11 -6.56 -12.77
CA GLU A 110 -22.16 -6.76 -13.79
C GLU A 110 -22.11 -5.70 -14.88
N THR A 111 -21.89 -4.44 -14.49
CA THR A 111 -21.97 -3.29 -15.40
C THR A 111 -20.60 -2.79 -15.88
N GLY A 112 -19.52 -3.16 -15.22
CA GLY A 112 -18.16 -2.65 -15.48
C GLY A 112 -17.95 -1.19 -15.09
N VAL A 113 -18.96 -0.52 -14.51
CA VAL A 113 -18.88 0.88 -14.12
C VAL A 113 -18.16 1.00 -12.78
N ASN A 114 -17.25 1.99 -12.64
CA ASN A 114 -16.59 2.28 -11.38
C ASN A 114 -17.61 2.50 -10.24
N LYS A 115 -17.51 1.68 -9.20
CA LYS A 115 -18.46 1.63 -8.08
C LYS A 115 -17.78 1.71 -6.73
N GLY A 116 -16.69 1.00 -6.48
CA GLY A 116 -16.03 1.03 -5.17
C GLY A 116 -14.82 1.95 -5.14
N GLN A 117 -14.45 2.35 -3.92
CA GLN A 117 -13.15 2.94 -3.63
C GLN A 117 -12.59 2.28 -2.38
N VAL A 118 -11.51 1.53 -2.51
CA VAL A 118 -10.90 0.80 -1.40
C VAL A 118 -9.52 1.37 -1.12
N LEU A 119 -9.25 1.75 0.12
CA LEU A 119 -7.88 2.00 0.57
C LEU A 119 -7.25 0.65 0.90
N VAL A 120 -6.25 0.29 0.11
CA VAL A 120 -5.43 -0.89 0.32
C VAL A 120 -4.21 -0.49 1.13
N VAL A 121 -4.07 -1.09 2.31
CA VAL A 121 -2.90 -0.93 3.17
C VAL A 121 -1.95 -2.08 2.90
N THR A 122 -0.72 -1.77 2.51
CA THR A 122 0.33 -2.76 2.28
C THR A 122 1.46 -2.58 3.28
N GLN A 123 1.81 -3.61 4.03
CA GLN A 123 3.00 -3.63 4.87
C GLN A 123 4.25 -3.65 3.99
N ILE A 124 5.29 -2.89 4.37
CA ILE A 124 6.62 -2.94 3.77
C ILE A 124 7.58 -3.59 4.78
N LYS A 125 7.98 -4.83 4.48
CA LYS A 125 8.97 -5.61 5.23
C LYS A 125 9.68 -6.55 4.26
N ASP A 126 11.01 -6.57 4.29
CA ASP A 126 11.81 -7.39 3.37
C ASP A 126 11.39 -8.86 3.49
N GLY A 127 11.07 -9.49 2.35
CA GLY A 127 10.53 -10.85 2.29
C GLY A 127 9.11 -11.06 2.80
N ASN A 128 8.45 -10.05 3.38
CA ASN A 128 7.14 -10.16 4.03
C ASN A 128 6.28 -8.89 3.85
N SER A 129 6.20 -8.39 2.62
CA SER A 129 5.34 -7.25 2.25
C SER A 129 4.06 -7.75 1.61
N CYS A 130 2.90 -7.41 2.15
CA CYS A 130 1.60 -7.85 1.64
C CYS A 130 0.50 -6.89 2.06
N HIS A 131 -0.66 -7.04 1.44
CA HIS A 131 -1.88 -6.36 1.87
C HIS A 131 -2.20 -6.80 3.30
N ILE A 132 -2.43 -5.84 4.20
CA ILE A 132 -2.74 -6.10 5.62
C ILE A 132 -4.13 -5.60 6.00
N ALA A 133 -4.65 -4.59 5.30
CA ALA A 133 -6.00 -4.10 5.54
C ALA A 133 -6.66 -3.51 4.28
N TYR A 134 -7.99 -3.62 4.24
CA TYR A 134 -8.87 -2.99 3.27
C TYR A 134 -9.91 -2.13 3.97
N ILE A 135 -10.10 -0.91 3.47
CA ILE A 135 -11.05 0.05 4.00
C ILE A 135 -11.88 0.61 2.84
N ASP A 136 -13.20 0.51 2.93
CA ASP A 136 -14.09 1.15 1.97
C ASP A 136 -14.13 2.66 2.23
N ALA A 137 -13.60 3.43 1.29
CA ALA A 137 -13.49 4.87 1.42
C ALA A 137 -14.80 5.63 1.17
N ARG A 138 -15.82 4.96 0.62
CA ARG A 138 -17.15 5.53 0.40
C ARG A 138 -18.06 5.28 1.61
N ALA A 139 -17.88 4.15 2.28
CA ALA A 139 -18.72 3.75 3.41
C ALA A 139 -18.25 4.32 4.77
N ASN A 140 -17.01 4.81 4.87
CA ASN A 140 -16.44 5.33 6.12
C ASN A 140 -15.96 6.78 5.96
N GLU A 141 -16.55 7.73 6.72
CA GLU A 141 -16.15 9.15 6.70
C GLU A 141 -14.68 9.35 7.12
N ASN A 142 -14.18 8.50 8.00
CA ASN A 142 -12.81 8.52 8.53
C ASN A 142 -11.89 7.46 7.87
N ALA A 143 -12.18 7.00 6.66
CA ALA A 143 -11.46 5.90 6.00
C ALA A 143 -9.92 6.06 5.98
N ASN A 144 -9.42 7.26 5.70
CA ASN A 144 -7.97 7.50 5.68
C ASN A 144 -7.33 7.34 7.06
N GLU A 145 -8.06 7.69 8.12
CA GLU A 145 -7.58 7.53 9.50
C GLU A 145 -7.56 6.05 9.89
N LEU A 146 -8.60 5.29 9.56
CA LEU A 146 -8.63 3.83 9.75
C LEU A 146 -7.47 3.15 9.01
N ALA A 147 -7.21 3.56 7.77
CA ALA A 147 -6.11 3.03 6.98
C ALA A 147 -4.73 3.34 7.60
N ARG A 148 -4.54 4.54 8.17
CA ARG A 148 -3.30 4.92 8.86
C ARG A 148 -3.09 4.15 10.15
N GLN A 149 -4.15 3.90 10.92
CA GLN A 149 -4.09 3.10 12.14
C GLN A 149 -3.67 1.66 11.80
N ALA A 150 -4.25 1.06 10.77
CA ALA A 150 -3.80 -0.25 10.28
C ALA A 150 -2.34 -0.22 9.79
N ALA A 151 -1.94 0.85 9.08
CA ALA A 151 -0.57 1.02 8.61
C ALA A 151 0.46 1.20 9.75
N ASP A 152 0.04 1.73 10.90
CA ASP A 152 0.90 1.90 12.08
C ASP A 152 1.24 0.56 12.76
N GLU A 153 0.40 -0.46 12.58
CA GLU A 153 0.63 -1.83 13.07
C GLU A 153 1.51 -2.68 12.13
N ALA A 154 1.95 -2.09 11.01
CA ALA A 154 2.79 -2.77 10.03
C ALA A 154 4.14 -3.21 10.63
N GLY A 155 4.51 -4.44 10.29
CA GLY A 155 5.69 -5.15 10.76
C GLY A 155 5.35 -6.47 11.45
N ASN A 156 4.13 -6.58 11.99
CA ASN A 156 3.66 -7.72 12.79
C ASN A 156 2.88 -8.76 11.97
N PHE A 157 2.34 -8.39 10.81
CA PHE A 157 1.52 -9.27 9.98
C PHE A 157 2.40 -10.32 9.27
N ASP A 158 2.03 -11.60 9.35
CA ASP A 158 2.63 -12.69 8.59
C ASP A 158 1.87 -12.89 7.26
N CYS A 159 2.52 -12.55 6.16
CA CYS A 159 1.90 -12.58 4.83
C CYS A 159 1.53 -13.98 4.34
N LEU A 160 1.99 -15.05 5.01
CA LEU A 160 1.69 -16.42 4.64
C LEU A 160 0.50 -17.01 5.41
N THR A 161 0.23 -16.49 6.62
CA THR A 161 -0.75 -17.10 7.52
C THR A 161 -1.87 -16.17 7.95
N ASP A 162 -1.64 -14.87 7.95
CA ASP A 162 -2.64 -13.91 8.40
C ASP A 162 -3.59 -13.53 7.26
N GLU A 163 -4.86 -13.36 7.60
CA GLU A 163 -5.88 -12.91 6.66
C GLU A 163 -5.96 -11.38 6.64
N VAL A 164 -6.12 -10.80 5.45
CA VAL A 164 -6.22 -9.34 5.29
C VAL A 164 -7.44 -8.82 6.05
N GLU A 165 -7.26 -7.81 6.89
CA GLU A 165 -8.34 -7.27 7.70
C GLU A 165 -9.26 -6.35 6.89
N VAL A 166 -10.58 -6.48 7.06
CA VAL A 166 -11.55 -5.49 6.56
C VAL A 166 -11.97 -4.61 7.71
N ILE A 167 -11.65 -3.32 7.63
CA ILE A 167 -11.86 -2.38 8.74
C ILE A 167 -12.97 -1.38 8.39
N GLY A 168 -13.92 -1.23 9.31
CA GLY A 168 -15.08 -0.36 9.14
C GLY A 168 -16.21 -1.01 8.34
N THR A 169 -17.16 -0.19 7.89
CA THR A 169 -18.22 -0.66 6.98
C THR A 169 -17.62 -0.95 5.61
N PHE A 170 -18.08 -1.99 4.92
CA PHE A 170 -17.52 -2.39 3.64
C PHE A 170 -18.61 -2.81 2.65
N GLU A 171 -18.72 -2.08 1.54
CA GLU A 171 -19.71 -2.30 0.47
C GLU A 171 -19.09 -2.12 -0.94
N ALA A 172 -17.75 -2.18 -1.02
CA ALA A 172 -17.01 -1.78 -2.20
C ALA A 172 -17.10 -2.76 -3.39
N TYR A 173 -17.62 -3.98 -3.17
CA TYR A 173 -17.96 -4.96 -4.19
C TYR A 173 -18.83 -6.09 -3.65
#